data_AF-A0A2N0R218-F1
#
_entry.id   AF-A0A2N0R218-F1
#
_cell.length_a   1.000
_cell.length_b   1.000
_cell.length_c   1.000
_cell.angle_alpha   90.00
_cell.angle_beta   90.00
_cell.angle_gamma   90.00
#
_symmetry.space_group_name_H-M   'P 1'
#
loop_
_entity.id
_entity.type
_entity.pdbx_description
1 polymer ?
#
loop_
_entity_poly.entity_id
_entity_poly.type
_entity_poly.pdbx_seq_one_letter_code
_entity_poly.pdbx_strand_id
1 'polypeptide(L)' 'MFANGQAYVAMSRAKSWQNLEIRSFDPNAIKVDNDMLLELDRLQKKYDSLQS' A
#
# COMPACT_ATOMS: atom_id res chain seq x y z
N MET A 1 -7.45 14.46 6.86
CA MET A 1 -7.35 13.01 7.11
C MET A 1 -7.22 12.30 5.77
N PHE A 2 -6.18 11.51 5.55
CA PHE A 2 -6.04 10.70 4.32
C PHE A 2 -6.89 9.43 4.42
N ALA A 3 -7.50 9.02 3.31
CA ALA A 3 -8.17 7.73 3.21
C ALA A 3 -7.14 6.59 3.06
N ASN A 4 -7.56 5.37 3.39
CA ASN A 4 -6.71 4.17 3.28
C ASN A 4 -6.13 4.06 1.86
N GLY A 5 -4.81 3.82 1.77
CA GLY A 5 -4.07 3.72 0.51
C GLY A 5 -3.70 5.04 -0.19
N GLN A 6 -4.24 6.19 0.21
CA GLN A 6 -3.95 7.46 -0.50
C GLN A 6 -2.47 7.88 -0.41
N ALA A 7 -1.83 7.66 0.74
CA ALA A 7 -0.40 7.95 0.90
C ALA A 7 0.45 7.09 -0.05
N TYR A 8 0.11 5.80 -0.20
CA TYR A 8 0.76 4.91 -1.15
C TYR A 8 0.55 5.37 -2.60
N VAL A 9 -0.68 5.73 -2.98
CA VAL A 9 -0.97 6.22 -4.34
C VAL A 9 -0.14 7.46 -4.67
N ALA A 10 -0.06 8.43 -3.75
CA ALA A 10 0.71 9.65 -3.94
C ALA A 10 2.22 9.38 -4.09
N MET A 11 2.80 8.62 -3.15
CA MET A 11 4.24 8.33 -3.15
C MET A 11 4.66 7.45 -4.34
N SER A 12 3.83 6.45 -4.71
CA SER A 12 4.10 5.55 -5.84
C SER A 12 4.08 6.22 -7.21
N ARG A 13 3.63 7.48 -7.32
CA ARG A 13 3.75 8.25 -8.58
C ARG A 13 5.18 8.65 -8.89
N ALA A 14 6.03 8.82 -7.88
CA ALA A 14 7.42 9.22 -8.09
C ALA A 14 8.24 8.04 -8.61
N LYS A 15 8.96 8.24 -9.72
CA LYS A 15 9.83 7.21 -10.33
C LYS A 15 11.16 7.02 -9.58
N SER A 16 11.54 7.97 -8.74
CA SER A 16 12.78 7.94 -7.96
C SER A 16 12.66 8.82 -6.72
N TRP A 17 13.39 8.48 -5.66
CA TRP A 17 13.38 9.21 -4.39
C TRP A 17 13.92 10.63 -4.48
N GLN A 18 14.88 10.89 -5.38
CA GLN A 18 15.43 12.24 -5.60
C GLN A 18 14.38 13.23 -6.13
N ASN A 19 13.28 12.73 -6.69
CA ASN A 19 12.21 13.53 -7.26
C ASN A 19 10.93 13.53 -6.39
N LEU A 20 11.03 13.07 -5.13
CA LEU A 20 9.92 13.04 -4.17
C LEU A 20 10.22 13.99 -3.01
N GLU A 21 9.36 14.99 -2.83
CA GLU A 21 9.39 15.88 -1.67
C GLU A 21 8.19 15.61 -0.76
N ILE A 22 8.45 15.24 0.50
CA ILE A 22 7.42 15.06 1.52
C ILE A 22 7.48 16.25 2.47
N ARG A 23 6.50 17.14 2.38
CA ARG A 23 6.47 18.38 3.18
C ARG A 23 6.23 18.15 4.67
N SER A 24 5.40 17.17 5.01
CA SER A 24 5.08 16.78 6.38
C SER A 24 4.75 15.29 6.39
N PHE A 25 5.50 14.51 7.18
CA PHE A 25 5.27 13.08 7.31
C PHE A 25 4.49 12.80 8.59
N ASP A 26 3.30 12.21 8.44
CA ASP A 26 2.51 11.66 9.54
C ASP A 26 2.39 10.15 9.35
N PRO A 27 2.97 9.33 10.25
CA PRO A 27 2.84 7.88 10.19
C PRO A 27 1.37 7.42 10.18
N ASN A 28 0.46 8.17 10.80
CA ASN A 28 -0.97 7.84 10.80
C ASN A 28 -1.66 8.09 9.46
N ALA A 29 -0.96 8.66 8.46
CA ALA A 29 -1.43 8.73 7.09
C ALA A 29 -1.14 7.44 6.31
N ILE A 30 -0.24 6.58 6.80
CA ILE A 30 0.07 5.28 6.22
C ILE A 30 -0.92 4.26 6.76
N LYS A 31 -2.05 4.12 6.07
CA LYS A 31 -3.14 3.22 6.47
C LYS A 31 -3.59 2.34 5.31
N VAL A 32 -4.00 1.14 5.65
CA VAL A 32 -4.57 0.14 4.75
C VAL A 32 -5.91 -0.31 5.33
N ASP A 33 -6.83 -0.68 4.45
CA ASP A 33 -8.05 -1.34 4.87
C ASP A 33 -7.74 -2.79 5.28
N ASN A 34 -8.20 -3.22 6.46
CA ASN A 34 -7.94 -4.57 6.95
C ASN A 34 -8.57 -5.64 6.05
N ASP A 35 -9.71 -5.35 5.42
CA ASP A 35 -10.37 -6.28 4.51
C ASP A 35 -9.49 -6.57 3.28
N MET A 36 -8.71 -5.57 2.83
CA MET A 36 -7.75 -5.75 1.73
C MET A 36 -6.56 -6.63 2.13
N LEU A 37 -6.14 -6.61 3.39
CA LEU A 37 -5.10 -7.52 3.89
C LEU A 37 -5.58 -8.96 3.92
N LEU A 38 -6.82 -9.19 4.36
CA LEU A 38 -7.45 -10.52 4.37
C LEU A 38 -7.62 -11.06 2.94
N GLU A 39 -8.04 -10.22 2.01
CA GLU A 39 -8.19 -10.62 0.61
C GLU A 39 -6.84 -10.96 -0.04
N LEU A 40 -5.79 -10.20 0.26
CA LEU A 40 -4.44 -10.49 -0.24
C LEU A 40 -3.94 -11.86 0.27
N ASP A 41 -4.14 -12.16 1.56
CA ASP A 41 -3.80 -13.47 2.14
C ASP A 41 -4.56 -14.62 1.47
N ARG A 42 -5.87 -14.43 1.22
CA ARG A 42 -6.70 -15.40 0.50
C ARG A 42 -6.17 -15.66 -0.92
N LEU A 43 -5.77 -14.61 -1.64
CA LEU A 43 -5.23 -14.70 -2.99
C LEU A 43 -3.85 -15.38 -3.01
N GLN A 44 -2.98 -15.09 -2.03
CA GLN A 44 -1.68 -15.73 -1.91
C GLN A 44 -1.82 -17.24 -1.69
N LYS A 45 -2.67 -17.66 -0.74
CA LYS A 45 -2.97 -19.08 -0.49
C LYS A 45 -3.48 -19.79 -1.74
N LYS A 46 -4.36 -19.13 -2.51
CA LYS A 46 -4.87 -19.66 -3.77
C LYS A 46 -3.74 -19.83 -4.79
N TYR A 47 -2.88 -18.83 -4.95
CA TYR A 47 -1.74 -18.88 -5.86
C TYR A 47 -0.79 -20.04 -5.51
N ASP A 48 -0.43 -20.18 -4.23
CA ASP A 48 0.49 -21.22 -3.76
C ASP A 48 -0.07 -22.63 -4.03
N SER A 49 -1.38 -22.82 -3.85
CA SER A 49 -2.06 -24.09 -4.16
C SER A 49 -2.08 -24.44 -5.65
N LEU A 50 -1.93 -23.46 -6.54
CA LEU A 50 -1.90 -23.66 -8.00
C LEU A 50 -0.48 -23.93 -8.53
N GLN A 51 0.55 -23.59 -7.76
CA GLN A 51 1.97 -23.82 -8.11
C GLN A 51 2.51 -25.15 -7.53
N SER A 52 1.69 -25.84 -6.74
CA SER A 52 1.97 -27.15 -6.11
C SER A 52 1.47 -28.29 -6.99
#